data_AF-A0A914TDH6-F1
#
_entry.id   AF-A0A914TDH6-F1
#
_cell.length_a   1.000
_cell.length_b   1.000
_cell.length_c   1.000
_cell.angle_alpha   90.00
_cell.angle_beta   90.00
_cell.angle_gamma   90.00
#
_symmetry.space_group_name_H-M   'P 1'
#
loop_
_entity.id
_entity.type
_entity.pdbx_description
1 polymer ?
#
loop_
_entity_poly.entity_id
_entity_poly.type
_entity_poly.pdbx_seq_one_letter_code
_entity_poly.pdbx_strand_id
1 'polypeptide(L)'
;SFQTIRVSVRKMYTTDADITITSTFDPEICRLGELRKMVLATHYGVNYACIPRMRSHMGVHEIDLQRQYFYHNFYSLRATYGANECKAGYVWRAIDEYDYVCVHPHRQENAQQQALYQAERRQIIEATTNSPSESTTSVSQSTSSNSTETLKDDVIESECLSPYVPRNAFLGDDICVTEREQYLTNKENESAVNLLKYYEFFNGVDTVGP
;
A
#
# COMPACT_ATOMS: atom_id res chain seq x y z
N SER A 1 -10.87 -12.07 -0.61
CA SER A 1 -10.38 -13.16 0.27
C SER A 1 -10.36 -12.60 1.67
N PHE A 2 -10.98 -13.25 2.66
CA PHE A 2 -10.86 -12.80 4.04
C PHE A 2 -9.52 -13.27 4.59
N GLN A 3 -8.75 -12.37 5.20
CA GLN A 3 -7.58 -12.77 5.96
C GLN A 3 -8.03 -13.44 7.25
N THR A 4 -7.44 -14.60 7.58
CA THR A 4 -7.76 -15.35 8.79
C THR A 4 -6.52 -15.51 9.63
N ILE A 5 -6.69 -15.35 10.94
CA ILE A 5 -5.69 -15.71 11.94
C ILE A 5 -6.25 -16.91 12.70
N ARG A 6 -5.50 -18.01 12.71
CA ARG A 6 -5.76 -19.18 13.52
C ARG A 6 -4.71 -19.28 14.60
N VAL A 7 -5.16 -19.11 15.83
CA VAL A 7 -4.38 -19.40 17.03
C VAL A 7 -4.70 -20.82 17.46
N SER A 8 -3.67 -21.65 17.64
CA SER A 8 -3.80 -23.03 18.10
C SER A 8 -2.91 -23.23 19.31
N VAL A 9 -3.51 -23.69 20.40
CA VAL A 9 -2.75 -24.06 21.60
C VAL A 9 -2.14 -25.43 21.34
N ARG A 10 -0.81 -25.49 21.27
CA ARG A 10 -0.06 -26.74 21.12
C ARG A 10 -0.01 -27.49 22.44
N LYS A 11 0.20 -26.76 23.53
CA LYS A 11 0.35 -27.31 24.88
C LYS A 11 0.03 -26.26 25.93
N MET A 12 -0.57 -26.68 27.03
CA MET A 12 -0.80 -25.83 28.20
C MET A 12 0.03 -26.33 29.38
N TYR A 13 0.55 -25.37 30.15
CA TYR A 13 1.25 -25.56 31.40
C TYR A 13 0.45 -24.87 32.52
N THR A 14 0.96 -24.90 33.75
CA THR A 14 0.28 -24.30 34.91
C THR A 14 0.17 -22.78 34.85
N THR A 15 1.10 -22.12 34.17
CA THR A 15 1.22 -20.65 34.12
C THR A 15 1.30 -20.09 32.71
N ASP A 16 1.46 -20.95 31.71
CA ASP A 16 1.88 -20.60 30.37
C ASP A 16 1.37 -21.62 29.34
N ALA A 17 1.47 -21.28 28.05
CA ALA A 17 1.02 -22.14 26.97
C ALA A 17 1.86 -21.92 25.71
N ASP A 18 2.18 -23.02 25.03
CA ASP A 18 2.77 -22.97 23.70
C ASP A 18 1.65 -22.70 22.70
N ILE A 19 1.69 -21.54 22.04
CA ILE A 19 0.73 -21.18 20.98
C ILE A 19 1.40 -21.21 19.61
N THR A 20 0.66 -21.64 18.61
CA THR A 20 0.99 -21.47 17.20
C THR A 20 -0.01 -20.49 16.61
N ILE A 21 0.48 -19.40 16.02
CA ILE A 21 -0.33 -18.45 15.26
C ILE A 21 -0.04 -18.70 13.79
N THR A 22 -1.11 -18.93 13.02
CA THR A 22 -1.05 -19.07 11.56
C THR A 22 -1.94 -17.99 10.96
N SER A 23 -1.46 -17.29 9.95
CA SER A 23 -2.22 -16.28 9.23
C SER A 23 -2.28 -16.64 7.75
N THR A 24 -3.36 -16.28 7.07
CA THR A 24 -3.42 -16.31 5.59
C THR A 24 -2.77 -15.07 4.98
N PHE A 25 -2.35 -14.10 5.79
CA PHE A 25 -1.52 -13.00 5.33
C PHE A 25 -0.11 -13.52 5.03
N ASP A 26 0.28 -13.42 3.78
CA ASP A 26 1.63 -13.73 3.30
C ASP A 26 2.10 -12.55 2.44
N PRO A 27 3.10 -11.78 2.90
CA PRO A 27 3.53 -10.59 2.20
C PRO A 27 4.33 -10.87 0.92
N GLU A 28 4.70 -12.13 0.66
CA GLU A 28 5.33 -12.55 -0.59
C GLU A 28 4.31 -12.84 -1.70
N ILE A 29 3.05 -13.10 -1.35
CA ILE A 29 2.00 -13.44 -2.32
C ILE A 29 1.33 -12.16 -2.83
N CYS A 30 1.24 -12.03 -4.16
CA CYS A 30 0.51 -10.92 -4.78
C CYS A 30 -0.98 -10.95 -4.43
N ARG A 31 -1.57 -9.78 -4.23
CA ARG A 31 -2.95 -9.66 -3.78
C ARG A 31 -3.94 -10.08 -4.85
N LEU A 32 -5.18 -10.28 -4.43
CA LEU A 32 -6.28 -10.46 -5.36
C LEU A 32 -6.41 -9.21 -6.25
N GLY A 33 -6.33 -9.39 -7.57
CA GLY A 33 -6.32 -8.28 -8.54
C GLY A 33 -4.92 -7.83 -8.99
N GLU A 34 -3.86 -8.42 -8.44
CA GLU A 34 -2.48 -8.22 -8.90
C GLU A 34 -1.96 -9.44 -9.70
N LEU A 35 -0.85 -9.26 -10.39
CA LEU A 35 -0.10 -10.27 -11.13
C LEU A 35 1.36 -10.21 -10.70
N ARG A 36 1.93 -11.40 -10.48
CA ARG A 36 3.37 -11.55 -10.28
C ARG A 36 4.09 -11.43 -11.62
N LYS A 37 4.96 -10.44 -11.76
CA LYS A 37 5.80 -10.26 -12.95
C LYS A 37 7.27 -10.38 -12.57
N MET A 38 7.95 -11.35 -13.17
CA MET A 38 9.38 -11.57 -12.96
C MET A 38 10.20 -10.48 -13.64
N VAL A 39 11.31 -10.09 -13.03
CA VAL A 39 12.30 -9.18 -13.64
C VAL A 39 13.60 -9.92 -13.93
N LEU A 40 14.28 -9.51 -15.01
CA LEU A 40 15.48 -10.18 -15.52
C LEU A 40 16.70 -10.01 -14.61
N ALA A 41 16.75 -8.92 -13.85
CA ALA A 41 17.81 -8.61 -12.90
C ALA A 41 17.21 -8.25 -11.55
N THR A 42 17.90 -8.62 -10.48
CA THR A 42 17.53 -8.27 -9.12
C THR A 42 17.70 -6.76 -8.91
N HIS A 43 16.62 -6.07 -8.55
CA HIS A 43 16.64 -4.66 -8.14
C HIS A 43 16.14 -4.57 -6.69
N TYR A 44 16.78 -3.77 -5.83
CA TYR A 44 16.49 -3.76 -4.39
C TYR A 44 16.49 -5.16 -3.71
N GLY A 45 17.15 -6.17 -4.27
CA GLY A 45 17.09 -7.54 -3.75
C GLY A 45 15.84 -8.33 -4.15
N VAL A 46 14.93 -7.79 -4.97
CA VAL A 46 13.73 -8.49 -5.45
C VAL A 46 13.87 -8.94 -6.91
N ASN A 47 13.29 -10.10 -7.24
CA ASN A 47 13.31 -10.69 -8.60
C ASN A 47 11.91 -10.75 -9.25
N TYR A 48 10.90 -10.19 -8.60
CA TYR A 48 9.57 -9.95 -9.16
C TYR A 48 8.95 -8.71 -8.55
N ALA A 49 7.84 -8.25 -9.10
CA ALA A 49 6.94 -7.32 -8.45
C ALA A 49 5.47 -7.75 -8.66
N CYS A 50 4.62 -7.39 -7.69
CA CYS A 50 3.18 -7.49 -7.81
C CYS A 50 2.63 -6.23 -8.49
N ILE A 51 2.12 -6.37 -9.71
CA ILE A 51 1.52 -5.28 -10.48
C ILE A 51 0.00 -5.44 -10.56
N PRO A 52 -0.80 -4.36 -10.51
CA PRO A 52 -2.23 -4.43 -10.77
C PRO A 52 -2.53 -5.06 -12.14
N ARG A 53 -3.59 -5.88 -12.23
CA ARG A 53 -4.00 -6.57 -13.47
C ARG A 53 -4.24 -5.62 -14.66
N MET A 54 -4.82 -4.43 -14.42
CA MET A 54 -4.90 -3.35 -15.43
C MET A 54 -3.56 -3.03 -16.10
N ARG A 55 -2.45 -3.09 -15.34
CA ARG A 55 -1.10 -2.80 -15.83
C ARG A 55 -0.35 -4.02 -16.35
N SER A 56 -1.04 -5.16 -16.55
CA SER A 56 -0.42 -6.41 -17.02
C SER A 56 0.41 -6.25 -18.31
N HIS A 57 -0.08 -5.40 -19.22
CA HIS A 57 0.56 -5.06 -20.49
C HIS A 57 1.77 -4.14 -20.34
N MET A 58 1.84 -3.33 -19.28
CA MET A 58 2.96 -2.43 -19.00
C MET A 58 4.14 -3.17 -18.36
N GLY A 59 5.33 -2.62 -18.47
CA GLY A 59 6.53 -3.11 -17.78
C GLY A 59 6.41 -3.04 -16.25
N VAL A 60 7.35 -3.69 -15.56
CA VAL A 60 7.55 -3.45 -14.12
C VAL A 60 8.28 -2.12 -13.98
N HIS A 61 7.70 -1.16 -13.25
CA HIS A 61 8.36 0.12 -12.98
C HIS A 61 9.20 0.04 -11.70
N GLU A 62 10.11 0.99 -11.52
CA GLU A 62 10.96 1.04 -10.32
C GLU A 62 10.13 1.08 -9.02
N ILE A 63 9.04 1.84 -9.03
CA ILE A 63 8.10 1.95 -7.89
C ILE A 63 7.51 0.59 -7.49
N ASP A 64 7.25 -0.30 -8.46
CA ASP A 64 6.72 -1.64 -8.22
C ASP A 64 7.74 -2.52 -7.48
N LEU A 65 9.02 -2.36 -7.83
CA LEU A 65 10.13 -3.10 -7.22
C LEU A 65 10.42 -2.61 -5.81
N GLN A 66 10.41 -1.29 -5.60
CA GLN A 66 10.55 -0.70 -4.26
C GLN A 66 9.40 -1.15 -3.35
N ARG A 67 8.15 -1.10 -3.83
CA ARG A 67 6.98 -1.58 -3.10
C ARG A 67 7.12 -3.06 -2.75
N GLN A 68 7.58 -3.89 -3.69
CA GLN A 68 7.82 -5.32 -3.42
C GLN A 68 8.90 -5.54 -2.36
N TYR A 69 9.99 -4.76 -2.39
CA TYR A 69 11.03 -4.83 -1.37
C TYR A 69 10.46 -4.56 0.03
N PHE A 70 9.61 -3.55 0.19
CA PHE A 70 8.97 -3.26 1.47
C PHE A 70 8.02 -4.38 1.93
N TYR A 71 7.37 -5.09 1.01
CA TYR A 71 6.53 -6.23 1.35
C TYR A 71 7.35 -7.45 1.78
N HIS A 72 8.41 -7.82 1.04
CA HIS A 72 9.30 -8.91 1.47
C HIS A 72 9.95 -8.66 2.81
N ASN A 73 10.30 -7.41 3.07
CA ASN A 73 10.90 -6.99 4.33
C ASN A 73 9.86 -6.48 5.33
N PHE A 74 8.57 -6.78 5.14
CA PHE A 74 7.50 -6.30 6.01
C PHE A 74 7.75 -6.69 7.47
N TYR A 75 8.06 -7.96 7.72
CA TYR A 75 8.31 -8.45 9.08
C TYR A 75 9.61 -7.88 9.68
N SER A 76 10.67 -7.70 8.88
CA SER A 76 11.96 -7.20 9.39
C SER A 76 11.96 -5.69 9.62
N LEU A 77 11.45 -4.91 8.67
CA LEU A 77 11.37 -3.44 8.75
C LEU A 77 10.34 -2.95 9.76
N ARG A 78 9.42 -3.82 10.16
CA ARG A 78 8.36 -3.50 11.11
C ARG A 78 8.26 -4.59 12.17
N ALA A 79 9.41 -4.97 12.75
CA ALA A 79 9.78 -6.10 13.64
C ALA A 79 8.81 -6.57 14.75
N THR A 80 7.60 -6.04 14.82
CA THR A 80 6.71 -6.05 15.99
C THR A 80 5.25 -6.32 15.63
N TYR A 81 5.05 -6.89 14.45
CA TYR A 81 3.71 -7.11 13.92
C TYR A 81 2.89 -8.06 14.78
N GLY A 82 1.64 -7.64 15.06
CA GLY A 82 0.68 -8.38 15.86
C GLY A 82 0.80 -8.17 17.37
N ALA A 83 1.90 -7.57 17.84
CA ALA A 83 2.13 -7.31 19.25
C ALA A 83 1.92 -5.82 19.59
N ASN A 84 2.15 -4.94 18.63
CA ASN A 84 1.74 -3.54 18.72
C ASN A 84 0.21 -3.38 18.64
N GLU A 85 -0.31 -2.43 19.41
CA GLU A 85 -1.70 -1.98 19.37
C GLU A 85 -1.77 -0.45 19.38
N CYS A 86 -2.86 0.11 18.87
CA CYS A 86 -3.09 1.53 19.00
C CYS A 86 -3.33 1.92 20.46
N LYS A 87 -2.85 3.11 20.85
CA LYS A 87 -3.18 3.72 22.13
C LYS A 87 -4.70 3.86 22.29
N ALA A 88 -5.17 3.89 23.53
CA ALA A 88 -6.59 4.03 23.83
C ALA A 88 -7.20 5.27 23.11
N GLY A 89 -8.35 5.07 22.46
CA GLY A 89 -9.02 6.11 21.66
C GLY A 89 -8.58 6.19 20.19
N TYR A 90 -7.67 5.32 19.75
CA TYR A 90 -7.22 5.19 18.37
C TYR A 90 -7.47 3.78 17.83
N VAL A 91 -7.56 3.68 16.50
CA VAL A 91 -7.78 2.43 15.75
C VAL A 91 -6.84 2.36 14.56
N TRP A 92 -6.58 1.16 14.05
CA TRP A 92 -5.83 1.00 12.79
C TRP A 92 -6.59 1.63 11.64
N ARG A 93 -5.91 2.49 10.87
CA ARG A 93 -6.47 3.10 9.67
C ARG A 93 -6.86 2.04 8.65
N ALA A 94 -6.00 1.03 8.45
CA ALA A 94 -6.29 -0.18 7.69
C ALA A 94 -6.86 0.12 6.29
N ILE A 95 -6.25 1.06 5.55
CA ILE A 95 -6.61 1.29 4.14
C ILE A 95 -6.24 0.09 3.27
N ASP A 96 -5.24 -0.68 3.68
CA ASP A 96 -4.90 -1.99 3.18
C ASP A 96 -4.28 -2.87 4.28
N GLU A 97 -3.80 -4.04 3.90
CA GLU A 97 -3.37 -5.09 4.82
C GLU A 97 -1.98 -4.84 5.41
N TYR A 98 -1.31 -3.77 4.96
CA TYR A 98 0.02 -3.32 5.35
C TYR A 98 -0.03 -1.92 5.99
N ASP A 99 -1.22 -1.32 6.14
CA ASP A 99 -1.41 0.00 6.73
C ASP A 99 -1.79 -0.08 8.21
N TYR A 100 -0.78 0.06 9.06
CA TYR A 100 -0.92 0.03 10.52
C TYR A 100 -0.51 1.38 11.09
N VAL A 101 -1.16 2.41 10.57
CA VAL A 101 -1.13 3.75 11.11
C VAL A 101 -2.32 3.89 12.05
N CYS A 102 -2.08 4.35 13.28
CA CYS A 102 -3.15 4.60 14.23
C CYS A 102 -3.80 5.96 13.97
N VAL A 103 -5.13 5.97 13.89
CA VAL A 103 -5.95 7.16 13.62
C VAL A 103 -7.13 7.23 14.58
N HIS A 104 -7.80 8.37 14.65
CA HIS A 104 -9.06 8.44 15.37
C HIS A 104 -10.14 7.60 14.69
N PRO A 105 -11.11 7.02 15.43
CA PRO A 105 -12.17 6.17 14.86
C PRO A 105 -12.92 6.81 13.67
N HIS A 106 -13.24 8.10 13.75
CA HIS A 106 -13.93 8.80 12.66
C HIS A 106 -13.08 8.94 11.37
N ARG A 107 -11.75 8.82 11.47
CA ARG A 107 -10.84 8.85 10.31
C ARG A 107 -10.76 7.50 9.61
N GLN A 108 -10.92 6.40 10.35
CA GLN A 108 -10.85 5.05 9.80
C GLN A 108 -11.90 4.84 8.70
N GLU A 109 -13.15 5.23 8.97
CA GLU A 109 -14.24 5.09 8.00
C GLU A 109 -13.96 5.85 6.71
N ASN A 110 -13.52 7.11 6.81
CA ASN A 110 -13.18 7.93 5.65
C ASN A 110 -12.07 7.27 4.80
N ALA A 111 -11.02 6.78 5.46
CA ALA A 111 -9.88 6.19 4.79
C ALA A 111 -10.23 4.85 4.08
N GLN A 112 -11.10 4.04 4.70
CA GLN A 112 -11.60 2.80 4.11
C GLN A 112 -12.56 3.06 2.95
N GLN A 113 -13.46 4.04 3.06
CA GLN A 113 -14.36 4.42 1.98
C GLN A 113 -13.61 4.92 0.74
N GLN A 114 -12.54 5.71 0.92
CA GLN A 114 -11.67 6.15 -0.18
C GLN A 114 -11.03 4.97 -0.92
N ALA A 115 -10.56 3.96 -0.18
CA ALA A 115 -9.96 2.76 -0.76
C ALA A 115 -10.98 1.96 -1.60
N LEU A 116 -12.22 1.83 -1.11
CA LEU A 116 -13.31 1.12 -1.80
C LEU A 116 -13.77 1.84 -3.07
N TYR A 117 -14.04 3.16 -2.99
CA TYR A 117 -14.48 3.95 -4.14
C TYR A 117 -13.48 3.88 -5.32
N GLN A 118 -12.19 3.89 -5.01
CA GLN A 118 -11.12 3.80 -6.01
C GLN A 118 -10.96 2.38 -6.57
N ALA A 119 -11.19 1.33 -5.77
CA ALA A 119 -11.23 -0.04 -6.27
C ALA A 119 -12.37 -0.24 -7.29
N GLU A 120 -13.53 0.37 -7.05
CA GLU A 120 -14.66 0.35 -7.99
C GLU A 120 -14.39 1.19 -9.24
N ARG A 121 -13.85 2.42 -9.09
CA ARG A 121 -13.53 3.30 -10.23
C ARG A 121 -12.48 2.68 -11.16
N ARG A 122 -11.51 1.94 -10.61
CA ARG A 122 -10.50 1.21 -11.40
C ARG A 122 -11.12 0.14 -12.30
N GLN A 123 -12.16 -0.57 -11.85
CA GLN A 123 -12.86 -1.57 -12.66
C GLN A 123 -13.62 -0.95 -13.85
N ILE A 124 -14.17 0.26 -13.67
CA ILE A 124 -14.88 0.99 -14.73
C ILE A 124 -13.91 1.39 -15.86
N ILE A 125 -12.70 1.85 -15.51
CA ILE A 125 -11.68 2.21 -16.51
C ILE A 125 -11.19 0.98 -17.30
N GLU A 126 -11.02 -0.18 -16.64
CA GLU A 126 -10.70 -1.46 -17.30
C GLU A 126 -11.80 -1.92 -18.27
N ALA A 127 -13.08 -1.70 -17.93
CA ALA A 127 -14.20 -2.05 -18.81
C ALA A 127 -14.29 -1.15 -20.05
N THR A 128 -13.86 0.12 -19.92
CA THR A 128 -13.97 1.11 -21.02
C THR A 128 -12.80 1.01 -22.01
N THR A 129 -11.63 0.55 -21.55
CA THR A 129 -10.41 0.41 -22.37
C THR A 129 -10.34 -0.88 -23.20
N ASN A 130 -11.18 -1.88 -22.90
CA ASN A 130 -11.28 -3.13 -23.65
C ASN A 130 -12.41 -3.14 -24.71
N SER A 131 -13.04 -1.99 -24.98
CA SER A 131 -14.02 -1.88 -26.05
C SER A 131 -13.33 -1.53 -27.39
N PRO A 132 -13.59 -2.23 -28.51
CA PRO A 132 -13.05 -1.84 -29.81
C PRO A 132 -13.60 -0.46 -30.17
N SER A 133 -12.70 0.48 -30.42
CA SER A 133 -13.03 1.84 -30.82
C SER A 133 -13.87 1.86 -32.10
N GLU A 134 -15.12 2.32 -32.02
CA GLU A 134 -15.74 3.01 -33.15
C GLU A 134 -15.42 4.50 -33.04
N SER A 135 -14.66 4.94 -34.04
CA SER A 135 -14.15 6.29 -34.25
C SER A 135 -15.24 7.29 -34.63
N THR A 136 -15.25 8.46 -33.97
CA THR A 136 -15.65 9.74 -34.59
C THR A 136 -14.89 10.93 -33.99
N THR A 137 -13.87 11.37 -34.72
CA THR A 137 -13.48 12.74 -35.10
C THR A 137 -14.02 13.92 -34.27
N SER A 138 -13.14 14.80 -33.72
CA SER A 138 -12.76 16.09 -34.35
C SER A 138 -12.02 17.09 -33.40
N VAL A 139 -10.86 17.61 -33.88
CA VAL A 139 -10.20 18.95 -33.65
C VAL A 139 -9.77 19.29 -32.19
N SER A 140 -8.53 19.69 -31.87
CA SER A 140 -7.71 20.72 -32.53
C SER A 140 -6.20 20.59 -32.24
N GLN A 141 -5.43 21.02 -33.23
CA GLN A 141 -3.97 21.14 -33.26
C GLN A 141 -3.45 22.26 -32.36
N SER A 142 -2.28 22.05 -31.75
CA SER A 142 -1.25 23.09 -31.62
C SER A 142 0.17 22.49 -31.66
N THR A 143 0.76 22.64 -32.85
CA THR A 143 2.15 23.06 -33.15
C THR A 143 3.35 22.52 -32.35
N SER A 144 4.25 21.89 -33.11
CA SER A 144 5.63 21.50 -32.79
C SER A 144 6.59 22.66 -32.52
N SER A 145 7.58 22.48 -31.64
CA SER A 145 9.00 22.71 -31.96
C SER A 145 10.01 22.39 -30.82
N ASN A 146 10.96 21.50 -31.16
CA ASN A 146 12.40 21.44 -30.83
C ASN A 146 12.96 21.34 -29.39
N SER A 147 13.51 20.13 -29.14
CA SER A 147 14.86 19.80 -28.64
C SER A 147 15.41 20.45 -27.36
N THR A 148 15.38 19.67 -26.28
CA THR A 148 16.59 19.35 -25.52
C THR A 148 16.41 18.01 -24.81
N GLU A 149 17.38 17.13 -25.03
CA GLU A 149 17.55 15.84 -24.40
C GLU A 149 17.89 16.05 -22.91
N THR A 150 16.91 15.85 -22.04
CA THR A 150 17.13 15.46 -20.66
C THR A 150 16.13 14.35 -20.36
N LEU A 151 16.67 13.22 -19.88
CA LEU A 151 15.93 12.11 -19.31
C LEU A 151 14.90 12.67 -18.31
N LYS A 152 13.66 12.85 -18.76
CA LYS A 152 12.53 13.04 -17.86
C LYS A 152 12.07 11.64 -17.54
N ASP A 153 12.38 11.24 -16.32
CA ASP A 153 11.83 10.07 -15.68
C ASP A 153 10.34 9.96 -16.06
N ASP A 154 9.95 8.82 -16.63
CA ASP A 154 8.57 8.39 -16.83
C ASP A 154 7.91 8.15 -15.46
N VAL A 155 7.82 9.20 -14.66
CA VAL A 155 6.90 9.28 -13.55
C VAL A 155 5.55 9.38 -14.23
N ILE A 156 4.83 8.26 -14.29
CA ILE A 156 3.37 8.31 -14.34
C ILE A 156 2.98 8.96 -13.02
N GLU A 157 3.05 10.30 -12.98
CA GLU A 157 2.40 11.08 -11.96
C GLU A 157 0.96 10.61 -12.05
N SER A 158 0.42 10.07 -10.96
CA SER A 158 -1.00 9.78 -10.92
C SER A 158 -1.68 11.12 -11.17
N GLU A 159 -2.04 11.40 -12.41
CA GLU A 159 -2.56 12.71 -12.82
C GLU A 159 -3.98 12.79 -12.28
N CYS A 160 -4.06 13.06 -10.99
CA CYS A 160 -5.28 13.39 -10.33
C CYS A 160 -5.82 14.64 -11.01
N LEU A 161 -7.04 14.52 -11.53
CA LEU A 161 -7.71 15.66 -12.16
C LEU A 161 -7.81 16.78 -11.14
N SER A 162 -7.43 17.99 -11.55
CA SER A 162 -7.59 19.18 -10.71
C SER A 162 -9.05 19.31 -10.23
N PRO A 163 -9.29 19.57 -8.93
CA PRO A 163 -8.35 20.01 -7.90
C PRO A 163 -7.82 18.89 -6.98
N TYR A 164 -7.90 17.62 -7.39
CA TYR A 164 -7.46 16.51 -6.56
C TYR A 164 -5.96 16.28 -6.67
N VAL A 165 -5.37 15.71 -5.63
CA VAL A 165 -3.94 15.37 -5.53
C VAL A 165 -3.76 13.92 -5.08
N PRO A 166 -2.60 13.29 -5.34
CA PRO A 166 -2.31 11.93 -4.88
C PRO A 166 -2.29 11.88 -3.35
N ARG A 167 -2.94 10.88 -2.75
CA ARG A 167 -3.05 10.76 -1.29
C ARG A 167 -1.71 10.45 -0.63
N ASN A 168 -0.84 9.68 -1.29
CA ASN A 168 0.50 9.36 -0.82
C ASN A 168 0.55 8.73 0.59
N ALA A 169 -0.44 7.91 0.95
CA ALA A 169 -0.46 7.21 2.23
C ALA A 169 0.70 6.23 2.39
N PHE A 170 1.18 5.66 1.28
CA PHE A 170 2.38 4.83 1.20
C PHE A 170 2.97 4.92 -0.21
N LEU A 171 4.14 4.31 -0.42
CA LEU A 171 4.83 4.32 -1.71
C LEU A 171 3.97 3.66 -2.81
N GLY A 172 3.63 4.44 -3.84
CA GLY A 172 2.76 4.02 -4.93
C GLY A 172 1.25 4.12 -4.63
N ASP A 173 0.85 4.80 -3.56
CA ASP A 173 -0.56 5.14 -3.29
C ASP A 173 -1.05 6.23 -4.26
N ASP A 174 -1.68 5.80 -5.34
CA ASP A 174 -2.18 6.60 -6.46
C ASP A 174 -3.63 7.11 -6.27
N ILE A 175 -4.19 6.95 -5.07
CA ILE A 175 -5.56 7.36 -4.77
C ILE A 175 -5.64 8.90 -4.77
N CYS A 176 -6.50 9.45 -5.62
CA CYS A 176 -6.77 10.89 -5.67
C CYS A 176 -7.71 11.33 -4.55
N VAL A 177 -7.31 12.36 -3.79
CA VAL A 177 -8.06 12.98 -2.68
C VAL A 177 -7.93 14.50 -2.71
N THR A 178 -8.65 15.21 -1.84
CA THR A 178 -8.47 16.66 -1.68
C THR A 178 -7.12 16.97 -1.01
N GLU A 179 -6.55 18.16 -1.23
CA GLU A 179 -5.32 18.59 -0.55
C GLU A 179 -5.40 18.48 0.98
N ARG A 180 -6.57 18.80 1.55
CA ARG A 180 -6.82 18.67 2.99
C ARG A 180 -6.66 17.22 3.46
N GLU A 181 -7.14 16.27 2.67
CA GLU A 181 -7.09 14.85 3.01
C GLU A 181 -5.67 14.27 2.85
N GLN A 182 -4.94 14.71 1.83
CA GLN A 182 -3.51 14.38 1.68
C GLN A 182 -2.72 14.90 2.90
N TYR A 183 -2.96 16.14 3.31
CA TYR A 183 -2.32 16.70 4.51
C TYR A 183 -2.61 15.88 5.77
N LEU A 184 -3.87 15.48 5.99
CA LEU A 184 -4.25 14.65 7.14
C LEU A 184 -3.57 13.27 7.08
N THR A 185 -3.58 12.63 5.92
CA THR A 185 -2.91 11.34 5.69
C THR A 185 -1.43 11.41 6.03
N ASN A 186 -0.74 12.47 5.60
CA ASN A 186 0.68 12.67 5.89
C ASN A 186 0.92 12.89 7.38
N LYS A 187 0.05 13.64 8.07
CA LYS A 187 0.15 13.83 9.52
C LYS A 187 -0.07 12.55 10.31
N GLU A 188 -0.98 11.69 9.85
CA GLU A 188 -1.20 10.36 10.42
C GLU A 188 0.05 9.49 10.24
N ASN A 189 0.66 9.49 9.05
CA ASN A 189 1.90 8.78 8.76
C ASN A 189 3.08 9.27 9.63
N GLU A 190 3.27 10.58 9.74
CA GLU A 190 4.30 11.20 10.60
C GLU A 190 4.15 10.80 12.07
N SER A 191 2.90 10.64 12.53
CA SER A 191 2.59 10.34 13.93
C SER A 191 2.46 8.84 14.22
N ALA A 192 2.64 7.97 13.23
CA ALA A 192 2.30 6.55 13.31
C ALA A 192 2.95 5.87 14.52
N VAL A 193 4.25 6.09 14.72
CA VAL A 193 5.03 5.52 15.84
C VAL A 193 4.53 6.01 17.19
N ASN A 194 4.17 7.30 17.30
CA ASN A 194 3.78 7.92 18.56
C ASN A 194 2.43 7.44 19.09
N LEU A 195 1.61 6.85 18.24
CA LEU A 195 0.27 6.38 18.57
C LEU A 195 0.21 4.85 18.80
N LEU A 196 1.34 4.17 18.71
CA LEU A 196 1.51 2.78 19.08
C LEU A 196 1.78 2.64 20.58
N LYS A 197 1.18 1.65 21.22
CA LYS A 197 1.26 1.44 22.67
C LYS A 197 2.53 0.73 23.12
N TYR A 198 3.08 -0.17 22.31
CA TYR A 198 4.21 -1.03 22.68
C TYR A 198 5.39 -0.90 21.71
N TYR A 199 5.50 0.26 21.05
CA TYR A 199 6.51 0.47 20.03
C TYR A 199 7.91 0.23 20.57
N GLU A 200 8.22 0.79 21.75
CA GLU A 200 9.56 0.70 22.32
C GLU A 200 9.96 -0.73 22.66
N PHE A 201 9.07 -1.45 23.36
CA PHE A 201 9.26 -2.83 23.79
C PHE A 201 9.51 -3.78 22.61
N PHE A 202 8.62 -3.78 21.62
CA PHE A 202 8.74 -4.76 20.55
C PHE A 202 9.85 -4.40 19.56
N ASN A 203 10.17 -3.12 19.36
CA ASN A 203 11.20 -2.70 18.39
C ASN A 203 12.61 -2.64 19.01
N GLY A 204 12.79 -3.16 20.23
CA GLY A 204 14.10 -3.18 20.89
C GLY A 204 14.67 -1.78 21.16
N VAL A 205 13.80 -0.76 21.24
CA VAL A 205 14.18 0.58 21.74
C VAL A 205 14.41 0.48 23.24
N ASP A 206 13.58 -0.31 23.92
CA ASP A 206 13.84 -0.71 25.29
C ASP A 206 14.95 -1.75 25.30
N THR A 207 16.07 -1.42 25.96
CA THR A 207 16.95 -2.47 26.48
C THR A 207 16.26 -3.03 27.71
N VAL A 208 15.76 -4.26 27.62
CA VAL A 208 15.52 -5.02 28.85
C VAL A 208 16.87 -5.12 29.55
N GLY A 209 16.96 -4.53 30.75
CA GLY A 209 18.17 -4.50 31.57
C GLY A 209 18.74 -5.91 31.83
N PRO A 210 19.97 -5.99 32.37
CA PRO A 210 20.88 -7.13 32.25
C PRO A 210 20.28 -8.51 32.56
#